data_AF-A0A2E0KA70-F1
#
_entry.id   AF-A0A2E0KA70-F1
#
_cell.length_a   1.000
_cell.length_b   1.000
_cell.length_c   1.000
_cell.angle_alpha   90.00
_cell.angle_beta   90.00
_cell.angle_gamma   90.00
#
_symmetry.space_group_name_H-M   'P 1'
#
loop_
_entity.id
_entity.type
_entity.pdbx_description
1 polymer ?
#
loop_
_entity_poly.entity_id
_entity_poly.type
_entity_poly.pdbx_seq_one_letter_code
_entity_poly.pdbx_strand_id
1 'polypeptide(L)' 'MPHFGRLQTNVYFAQGYSGHGVAMSGMGGATIARAIAGQAEKFDLLSRFPVQALPDNKLAHSIGLAAALMYFRIRDALG' A
#
# COMPACT_ATOMS: atom_id res chain seq x y z
N MET A 1 -1.85 7.66 -1.19
CA MET A 1 -0.85 7.70 -2.28
C MET A 1 -0.41 6.28 -2.57
N PRO A 2 -0.22 5.90 -3.85
CA PRO A 2 0.30 4.59 -4.19
C PRO A 2 1.75 4.45 -3.72
N HIS A 3 2.10 3.27 -3.26
CA HIS A 3 3.46 2.93 -2.86
C HIS A 3 4.25 2.49 -4.09
N PHE A 4 5.30 3.24 -4.42
CA PHE A 4 6.25 2.90 -5.48
C PHE A 4 7.60 2.56 -4.87
N GLY A 5 8.27 1.57 -5.44
CA GLY A 5 9.61 1.22 -4.98
C GLY A 5 10.30 0.20 -5.87
N ARG A 6 11.55 -0.10 -5.52
CA ARG A 6 12.42 -1.01 -6.24
C ARG A 6 12.95 -2.06 -5.27
N LEU A 7 12.70 -3.35 -5.55
CA LEU A 7 13.17 -4.46 -4.72
C LEU A 7 14.59 -4.89 -5.10
N GLN A 8 14.92 -4.83 -6.39
CA GLN A 8 16.24 -5.15 -6.96
C GLN A 8 16.51 -4.26 -8.17
N THR A 9 17.74 -4.20 -8.68
CA THR A 9 18.15 -3.31 -9.78
C THR A 9 17.17 -3.26 -10.95
N ASN A 10 16.53 -4.38 -11.26
CA ASN A 10 15.60 -4.61 -12.37
C ASN A 10 14.19 -5.03 -11.92
N VAL A 11 13.84 -4.94 -10.63
CA VAL A 11 12.53 -5.34 -10.09
C VAL A 11 11.85 -4.14 -9.44
N TYR A 12 10.75 -3.71 -10.07
CA TYR A 12 9.97 -2.52 -9.69
C TYR A 12 8.57 -2.93 -9.23
N PHE A 13 8.01 -2.20 -8.27
CA PHE A 13 6.63 -2.42 -7.82
C PHE A 13 5.86 -1.11 -7.67
N ALA A 14 4.55 -1.23 -7.83
CA ALA A 14 3.59 -0.19 -7.50
C ALA A 14 2.32 -0.81 -6.90
N GLN A 15 1.90 -0.35 -5.72
CA GLN A 15 0.84 -0.96 -4.92
C GLN A 15 -0.02 0.13 -4.23
N GLY A 16 -1.16 -0.25 -3.64
CA GLY A 16 -1.92 0.67 -2.78
C GLY A 16 -2.70 1.76 -3.53
N TYR A 17 -3.28 1.42 -4.69
CA TYR A 17 -4.05 2.34 -5.52
C TYR A 17 -5.47 2.67 -4.97
N SER A 18 -5.91 2.03 -3.88
CA SER A 18 -7.11 2.32 -3.05
C SER A 18 -8.29 3.00 -3.77
N GLY A 19 -8.78 2.39 -4.85
CA GLY A 19 -9.96 2.85 -5.61
C GLY A 19 -9.73 4.02 -6.58
N HIS A 20 -8.55 4.64 -6.59
CA HIS A 20 -8.16 5.74 -7.50
C HIS A 20 -7.17 5.28 -8.58
N GLY A 21 -7.13 3.97 -8.84
CA GLY A 21 -6.10 3.32 -9.66
C GLY A 21 -6.16 3.65 -11.15
N VAL A 22 -7.30 4.05 -11.70
CA VAL A 22 -7.44 4.26 -13.15
C VAL A 22 -6.51 5.38 -13.65
N ALA A 23 -6.48 6.53 -12.98
CA ALA A 23 -5.56 7.62 -13.34
C ALA A 23 -4.13 7.38 -12.83
N MET A 24 -3.99 6.83 -11.61
CA MET A 24 -2.67 6.70 -10.96
C MET A 24 -1.84 5.51 -11.47
N SER A 25 -2.46 4.44 -11.98
CA SER A 25 -1.74 3.31 -12.55
C SER A 25 -1.03 3.67 -13.85
N GLY A 26 -1.67 4.46 -14.73
CA GLY A 26 -1.06 4.96 -15.96
C GLY A 26 0.16 5.85 -15.69
N MET A 27 0.03 6.81 -14.76
CA MET A 27 1.16 7.64 -14.32
C MET A 27 2.27 6.82 -13.65
N GLY A 28 1.90 5.83 -12.86
CA GLY A 28 2.82 4.90 -12.21
C GLY A 28 3.64 4.07 -13.21
N GLY A 29 2.96 3.47 -14.19
CA GLY A 29 3.58 2.69 -15.26
C GLY A 29 4.53 3.54 -16.12
N ALA A 30 4.11 4.75 -16.50
CA ALA A 30 4.96 5.67 -17.24
C ALA A 30 6.22 6.09 -16.47
N THR A 31 6.11 6.21 -15.15
CA THR A 31 7.25 6.52 -14.27
C THR A 31 8.22 5.33 -14.18
N ILE A 32 7.71 4.11 -14.02
CA ILE A 32 8.52 2.88 -14.00
C ILE A 32 9.23 2.68 -15.34
N ALA A 33 8.53 2.88 -16.46
CA ALA A 33 9.13 2.77 -17.80
C ALA A 33 10.30 3.76 -18.00
N ARG A 34 10.18 5.00 -17.51
CA ARG A 34 11.28 5.98 -17.53
C ARG A 34 12.46 5.54 -16.65
N ALA A 35 12.18 4.95 -15.49
CA ALA A 35 13.22 4.41 -14.62
C ALA A 35 14.00 3.26 -15.28
N ILE A 36 13.32 2.40 -16.04
CA ILE A 36 13.93 1.33 -16.84
C ILE A 36 14.77 1.91 -18.00
N ALA A 37 14.29 2.98 -18.64
CA ALA A 37 14.99 3.67 -19.73
C ALA A 37 16.20 4.52 -19.26
N GLY A 38 16.60 4.45 -17.99
CA GLY A 38 17.75 5.17 -17.44
C GLY A 38 17.45 6.58 -16.93
N GLN A 39 16.19 7.04 -16.96
CA GLN A 39 15.76 8.33 -16.41
C GLN A 39 15.09 8.14 -15.05
N ALA A 40 15.91 7.88 -14.03
CA ALA A 40 15.44 7.50 -12.69
C ALA A 40 15.01 8.68 -11.78
N GLU A 41 15.28 9.94 -12.12
CA GLU A 41 15.03 11.10 -11.24
C GLU A 41 13.59 11.16 -10.69
N LYS A 42 12.58 10.98 -11.55
CA LYS A 42 11.18 11.05 -11.13
C LYS A 42 10.75 9.85 -10.29
N PHE A 43 11.38 8.69 -10.52
CA PHE A 43 11.11 7.49 -9.75
C PHE A 43 11.77 7.56 -8.36
N ASP A 44 12.98 8.13 -8.27
CA ASP A 44 13.70 8.29 -7.01
C ASP A 44 13.00 9.25 -6.03
N LEU A 45 12.23 10.21 -6.55
CA LEU A 45 11.36 11.07 -5.73
C LEU A 45 10.13 10.33 -5.19
N LEU A 46 9.58 9.39 -5.96
CA LEU A 46 8.39 8.61 -5.55
C LEU A 46 8.75 7.44 -4.62
N SER A 47 9.94 6.87 -4.76
CA SER A 47 10.45 5.81 -3.88
C SER A 47 10.82 6.31 -2.48
N ARG A 48 11.08 7.63 -2.33
CA ARG A 48 11.44 8.25 -1.05
C ARG A 48 10.29 8.36 -0.06
N PHE A 49 9.05 8.12 -0.46
CA PHE A 49 7.93 8.15 0.48
C PHE A 49 7.92 6.86 1.32
N PRO A 50 8.31 6.91 2.61
CA PRO A 50 8.24 5.73 3.45
C PRO A 50 6.77 5.39 3.66
N VAL A 51 6.34 4.24 3.18
CA VAL A 51 5.11 3.65 3.70
C VAL A 51 5.46 3.12 5.07
N GLN A 52 4.97 3.85 6.06
CA GLN A 52 5.08 3.40 7.44
C GLN A 52 4.29 2.10 7.54
N ALA A 53 4.98 0.99 7.73
CA ALA A 53 4.34 -0.26 8.05
C ALA A 53 3.48 -0.01 9.29
N LEU A 54 2.24 -0.52 9.28
CA LEU A 54 1.51 -0.61 10.53
C LEU A 54 2.40 -1.39 11.51
N PRO A 55 2.55 -0.91 12.75
CA PRO A 55 3.34 -1.62 13.75
C PRO A 55 2.87 -3.07 13.80
N ASP A 56 3.79 -4.01 13.61
CA ASP A 56 3.50 -5.46 13.58
C ASP A 56 3.19 -5.96 15.00
N ASN A 57 2.06 -5.50 15.55
CA ASN A 57 1.54 -5.94 16.82
C ASN A 57 0.40 -6.92 16.54
N LYS A 58 0.79 -8.14 16.15
CA LYS A 58 -0.12 -9.25 15.86
C LYS A 58 -1.12 -9.49 16.98
N LEU A 59 -0.70 -9.27 18.23
CA LEU A 59 -1.55 -9.43 19.40
C LEU A 59 -2.64 -8.36 19.45
N ALA A 60 -2.28 -7.08 19.28
CA ALA A 60 -3.25 -5.99 19.22
C ALA A 60 -4.24 -6.15 18.05
N HIS A 61 -3.76 -6.62 16.90
CA HIS A 61 -4.62 -6.93 15.75
C HIS A 61 -5.60 -8.07 16.07
N SER A 62 -5.13 -9.14 16.71
CA SER A 62 -5.95 -10.31 17.05
C SER A 62 -7.00 -9.97 18.10
N ILE A 63 -6.61 -9.23 19.15
CA ILE A 63 -7.53 -8.78 20.20
C ILE A 63 -8.55 -7.79 19.63
N GLY A 64 -8.12 -6.83 18.80
CA GLY A 64 -9.01 -5.87 18.16
C GLY A 64 -10.05 -6.53 17.25
N LEU A 65 -9.62 -7.51 16.44
CA LEU A 65 -10.54 -8.29 15.60
C LEU A 65 -11.52 -9.11 16.43
N ALA A 66 -11.04 -9.80 17.46
CA ALA A 66 -11.89 -10.58 18.36
C ALA A 66 -12.93 -9.70 19.06
N ALA A 67 -12.53 -8.53 19.56
CA ALA A 67 -13.43 -7.56 20.18
C ALA A 67 -14.47 -7.01 19.20
N ALA A 68 -14.06 -6.67 17.97
CA ALA A 68 -14.97 -6.21 16.93
C ALA A 68 -16.01 -7.30 16.58
N LEU A 69 -15.56 -8.54 16.35
CA LEU A 69 -16.46 -9.66 16.07
C LEU A 69 -17.42 -9.94 17.24
N MET A 70 -16.94 -9.85 18.48
CA MET A 70 -17.77 -10.02 19.67
C MET A 70 -18.81 -8.91 19.79
N TYR A 71 -18.42 -7.66 19.56
CA TYR A 71 -19.34 -6.52 19.56
C TYR A 71 -20.43 -6.68 18.51
N PHE A 72 -20.07 -7.02 17.26
CA PHE A 72 -21.06 -7.24 16.20
C PHE A 72 -21.96 -8.44 16.51
N ARG A 73 -21.44 -9.52 17.09
CA ARG A 73 -22.27 -10.65 17.55
C ARG A 73 -23.29 -10.24 18.62
N ILE A 74 -22.87 -9.44 19.60
CA ILE A 74 -23.77 -8.97 20.67
C ILE A 74 -24.81 -8.03 20.07
N ARG A 75 -24.41 -7.11 19.19
CA ARG A 75 -25.32 -6.20 18.50
C ARG A 75 -26.36 -6.96 17.67
N ASP A 76 -25.94 -7.93 16.86
CA ASP A 76 -26.83 -8.73 16.04
C ASP A 76 -27.80 -9.58 16.89
N ALA A 77 -27.37 -10.00 18.09
CA ALA A 77 -28.23 -10.72 19.03
C ALA A 77 -29.24 -9.82 19.76
N LEU A 78 -28.96 -8.52 19.85
CA LEU A 78 -29.81 -7.54 20.54
C LEU A 78 -30.81 -6.83 19.62
N GLY A 79 -30.58 -6.82 18.30
CA GLY A 79 -31.47 -6.20 17.30
C GLY A 79 -31.26 -4.69 17.15
#